data_AF-A0AAW0KXC3-F1
#
_entry.id   AF-A0AAW0KXC3-F1
#
_cell.length_a   1.000
_cell.length_b   1.000
_cell.length_c   1.000
_cell.angle_alpha   90.00
_cell.angle_beta   90.00
_cell.angle_gamma   90.00
#
_symmetry.space_group_name_H-M   'P 1'
#
loop_
_entity.id
_entity.type
_entity.pdbx_description
1 polymer ?
#
loop_
_entity_poly.entity_id
_entity_poly.type
_entity_poly.pdbx_seq_one_letter_code
_entity_poly.pdbx_strand_id
1 'polypeptide(L)'
;MTFKSITSVMNHGVTKQLDFEDLLRLPADMDPLSCHNRLLSCWQDQQIKNCSNPSLFRAICSAYGWPYVRLGLLKVLNDCIGFAGPLLLNKLIRFLQQGFAANGSGHLDGYVLAMSLGLTSVLK
;
A
#
# COMPACT_ATOMS: atom_id res chain seq x y z
N MET A 1 8.45 -7.10 -2.68
CA MET A 1 7.14 -6.98 -3.37
C MET A 1 7.35 -6.77 -4.86
N THR A 2 7.88 -7.75 -5.61
CA THR A 2 8.16 -7.57 -7.06
C THR A 2 7.41 -8.59 -7.92
N PHE A 3 6.28 -9.10 -7.43
CA PHE A 3 5.40 -10.03 -8.15
C PHE A 3 6.10 -11.25 -8.79
N LYS A 4 7.19 -11.74 -8.19
CA LYS A 4 8.01 -12.86 -8.70
C LYS A 4 7.20 -14.13 -9.04
N SER A 5 6.06 -14.34 -8.36
CA SER A 5 5.17 -15.48 -8.62
C SER A 5 4.58 -15.48 -10.05
N ILE A 6 4.40 -14.31 -10.66
CA ILE A 6 3.81 -14.17 -12.01
C ILE A 6 4.83 -14.56 -13.09
N THR A 7 6.12 -14.44 -12.79
CA THR A 7 7.20 -14.73 -13.75
C THR A 7 7.13 -16.16 -14.30
N SER A 8 6.66 -17.12 -13.51
CA SER A 8 6.45 -18.50 -13.98
C SER A 8 5.46 -18.56 -15.13
N VAL A 9 4.26 -17.97 -14.96
CA VAL A 9 3.21 -17.97 -16.00
C VAL A 9 3.65 -17.15 -17.21
N MET A 10 4.34 -16.03 -16.99
CA MET A 10 4.87 -15.18 -18.06
C MET A 10 5.86 -15.92 -18.95
N ASN A 11 6.78 -16.70 -18.36
CA ASN A 11 7.74 -17.49 -19.13
C ASN A 11 7.07 -18.62 -19.94
N HIS A 12 6.06 -19.28 -19.37
CA HIS A 12 5.30 -20.29 -20.10
C HIS A 12 4.54 -19.66 -21.28
N GLY A 13 3.91 -18.50 -21.08
CA GLY A 13 3.20 -17.76 -22.12
C GLY A 13 4.07 -17.27 -23.28
N VAL A 14 5.39 -17.13 -23.09
CA VAL A 14 6.35 -16.84 -24.17
C VAL A 14 6.57 -18.08 -25.06
N THR A 15 6.47 -19.27 -24.49
CA THR A 15 6.82 -20.54 -25.18
C THR A 15 5.62 -21.24 -25.79
N LYS A 16 4.44 -21.14 -25.18
CA LYS A 16 3.19 -21.74 -25.67
C LYS A 16 1.98 -20.91 -25.26
N GLN A 17 0.87 -21.12 -25.96
CA GLN A 17 -0.44 -20.66 -25.48
C GLN A 17 -0.76 -21.35 -24.14
N LEU A 18 -1.20 -20.56 -23.16
CA LEU A 18 -1.49 -21.03 -21.81
C LEU A 18 -2.78 -21.85 -21.81
N ASP A 19 -2.75 -22.98 -21.10
CA ASP A 19 -3.92 -23.79 -20.77
C ASP A 19 -4.34 -23.53 -19.31
N PHE A 20 -5.50 -24.05 -18.88
CA PHE A 20 -6.04 -23.87 -17.54
C PHE A 20 -5.08 -24.31 -16.43
N GLU A 21 -4.33 -25.38 -16.66
CA GLU A 21 -3.35 -25.91 -15.71
C GLU A 21 -2.09 -25.03 -15.57
N ASP A 22 -1.82 -24.17 -16.55
CA ASP A 22 -0.68 -23.24 -16.54
C ASP A 22 -1.02 -21.92 -15.80
N LEU A 23 -2.27 -21.74 -15.37
CA LEU A 23 -2.71 -20.53 -14.67
C LEU A 23 -2.23 -20.50 -13.21
N LEU A 24 -2.23 -19.29 -12.63
CA LEU A 24 -1.88 -19.11 -11.22
C LEU A 24 -2.90 -19.85 -10.34
N ARG A 25 -2.39 -20.64 -9.38
CA ARG A 25 -3.23 -21.21 -8.34
C ARG A 25 -3.83 -20.11 -7.49
N LEU A 26 -5.11 -20.28 -7.14
CA LEU A 26 -5.80 -19.36 -6.25
C LEU A 26 -5.13 -19.39 -4.87
N PRO A 27 -4.77 -18.23 -4.32
CA PRO A 27 -4.27 -18.14 -2.95
C PRO A 27 -5.29 -18.73 -1.96
N ALA A 28 -4.80 -19.41 -0.92
CA ALA A 28 -5.68 -20.04 0.07
C ALA A 28 -6.57 -19.03 0.81
N ASP A 29 -6.15 -17.76 0.90
CA ASP A 29 -6.94 -16.67 1.50
C ASP A 29 -8.06 -16.14 0.61
N MET A 30 -8.05 -16.49 -0.68
CA MET A 30 -9.09 -16.14 -1.66
C MET A 30 -9.99 -17.34 -2.00
N ASP A 31 -9.83 -18.46 -1.30
CA ASP A 31 -10.68 -19.63 -1.45
C ASP A 31 -12.16 -19.31 -1.13
N PRO A 32 -13.12 -19.59 -2.04
CA PRO A 32 -14.52 -19.23 -1.85
C PRO A 32 -15.16 -19.83 -0.59
N LEU A 33 -14.81 -21.08 -0.23
CA LEU A 33 -15.32 -21.75 0.96
C LEU A 33 -14.81 -21.04 2.23
N SER A 34 -13.53 -20.70 2.25
CA SER A 34 -12.90 -19.95 3.34
C SER A 34 -13.52 -18.56 3.50
N CYS A 35 -13.71 -17.82 2.40
CA CYS A 35 -14.39 -16.53 2.40
C CYS A 35 -15.84 -16.64 2.87
N HIS A 36 -16.57 -17.65 2.41
CA HIS A 36 -17.95 -17.91 2.81
C HIS A 36 -18.04 -18.19 4.30
N ASN A 37 -17.24 -19.13 4.82
CA ASN A 37 -17.23 -19.50 6.24
C ASN A 37 -16.90 -18.30 7.13
N ARG A 38 -15.94 -17.47 6.74
CA ARG A 38 -15.56 -16.26 7.48
C ARG A 38 -16.67 -15.21 7.50
N LEU A 39 -17.35 -14.99 6.38
CA LEU A 39 -18.47 -14.06 6.33
C LEU A 39 -19.66 -14.61 7.12
N LEU A 40 -19.93 -15.91 7.01
CA LEU A 40 -21.01 -16.60 7.73
C LEU A 40 -20.82 -16.52 9.25
N SER A 41 -19.60 -16.75 9.75
CA SER A 41 -19.31 -16.62 11.18
C SER A 41 -19.53 -15.19 11.67
N CYS A 42 -19.08 -14.18 10.91
CA CYS A 42 -19.32 -12.77 11.25
C CYS A 42 -20.81 -12.39 11.19
N TRP A 43 -21.57 -12.98 10.27
CA TRP A 43 -23.02 -12.80 10.17
C TRP A 43 -23.75 -13.41 11.36
N GLN A 44 -23.40 -14.63 11.77
CA GLN A 44 -23.94 -15.28 12.98
C GLN A 44 -23.64 -14.46 14.24
N ASP A 45 -22.40 -14.02 14.42
CA ASP A 45 -22.00 -13.13 15.52
C ASP A 45 -22.85 -11.86 15.56
N GLN A 46 -23.15 -11.30 14.39
CA GLN A 46 -23.94 -10.08 14.32
C GLN A 46 -25.41 -10.32 14.68
N GLN A 47 -25.99 -11.42 14.22
CA GLN A 47 -27.36 -11.81 14.58
C GLN A 47 -27.49 -12.00 16.09
N ILE A 48 -26.50 -12.63 16.74
CA ILE A 48 -26.47 -12.80 18.20
C ILE A 48 -26.32 -11.45 18.93
N LYS A 49 -25.41 -10.59 18.44
CA LYS A 49 -25.12 -9.29 19.09
C LYS A 49 -26.22 -8.23 18.86
N ASN A 50 -26.99 -8.32 17.78
CA ASN A 50 -27.98 -7.32 17.38
C ASN A 50 -29.27 -8.00 16.90
N CYS A 51 -29.92 -8.76 17.79
CA CYS A 51 -31.12 -9.54 17.45
C CYS A 51 -32.26 -8.71 16.85
N SER A 52 -32.36 -7.42 17.21
CA SER A 52 -33.43 -6.54 16.73
C SER A 52 -33.19 -5.97 15.33
N ASN A 53 -31.93 -5.78 14.92
CA ASN A 53 -31.56 -5.16 13.64
C ASN A 53 -30.16 -5.62 13.17
N PRO A 54 -30.00 -6.88 12.70
CA PRO A 54 -28.77 -7.30 12.08
C PRO A 54 -28.58 -6.58 10.73
N SER A 55 -27.34 -6.23 10.40
CA SER A 55 -26.97 -5.42 9.22
C SER A 55 -25.80 -6.07 8.50
N LEU A 56 -26.06 -6.68 7.34
CA LEU A 56 -25.06 -7.43 6.57
C LEU A 56 -23.78 -6.62 6.30
N PHE A 57 -23.93 -5.31 6.08
CA PHE A 57 -22.79 -4.40 5.88
C PHE A 57 -21.79 -4.46 7.03
N ARG A 58 -22.25 -4.49 8.30
CA ARG A 58 -21.37 -4.57 9.47
C ARG A 58 -20.70 -5.94 9.58
N ALA A 59 -21.35 -7.04 9.19
CA ALA A 59 -20.71 -8.35 9.09
C ALA A 59 -19.59 -8.35 8.04
N ILE A 60 -19.82 -7.75 6.85
CA ILE A 60 -18.79 -7.59 5.80
C ILE A 60 -17.62 -6.74 6.32
N CYS A 61 -17.90 -5.59 6.94
CA CYS A 61 -16.86 -4.74 7.53
C CYS A 61 -16.08 -5.46 8.63
N SER A 62 -16.73 -6.30 9.44
CA SER A 62 -16.07 -7.09 10.47
C SER A 62 -15.18 -8.20 9.87
N ALA A 63 -15.65 -8.86 8.80
CA ALA A 63 -14.91 -9.93 8.15
C ALA A 63 -13.68 -9.41 7.38
N TYR A 64 -13.82 -8.30 6.65
CA TYR A 64 -12.83 -7.86 5.66
C TYR A 64 -12.28 -6.46 5.88
N GLY A 65 -12.85 -5.65 6.78
CA GLY A 65 -12.52 -4.23 6.89
C GLY A 65 -11.10 -3.93 7.39
N TRP A 66 -10.50 -4.83 8.17
CA TRP A 66 -9.19 -4.60 8.77
C TRP A 66 -8.04 -4.44 7.74
N PRO A 67 -7.90 -5.32 6.73
CA PRO A 67 -7.02 -5.07 5.58
C PRO A 67 -7.22 -3.70 4.92
N TYR A 68 -8.47 -3.27 4.71
CA TYR A 68 -8.77 -1.97 4.10
C TYR A 68 -8.35 -0.79 4.98
N VAL A 69 -8.50 -0.88 6.31
CA VAL A 69 -8.00 0.14 7.24
C VAL A 69 -6.48 0.27 7.14
N ARG A 70 -5.76 -0.86 7.08
CA ARG A 70 -4.29 -0.86 6.89
C ARG A 70 -3.88 -0.24 5.56
N LEU A 71 -4.61 -0.57 4.47
CA LEU A 71 -4.39 0.04 3.16
C LEU A 71 -4.66 1.54 3.17
N GLY A 72 -5.73 1.97 3.84
CA GLY A 72 -6.05 3.38 4.04
C GLY A 72 -4.95 4.13 4.78
N LEU A 73 -4.44 3.56 5.88
CA LEU A 73 -3.31 4.13 6.62
C LEU A 73 -2.06 4.24 5.75
N LEU A 74 -1.73 3.18 4.99
CA LEU A 74 -0.60 3.19 4.07
C LEU A 74 -0.78 4.26 2.99
N LYS A 75 -2.00 4.44 2.49
CA LYS A 75 -2.33 5.48 1.51
C LYS A 75 -2.16 6.88 2.09
N VAL A 76 -2.60 7.12 3.32
CA VAL A 76 -2.39 8.41 4.01
C VAL A 76 -0.90 8.71 4.16
N LEU A 77 -0.10 7.72 4.60
CA LEU A 77 1.35 7.88 4.70
C LEU A 77 1.99 8.19 3.34
N ASN A 78 1.57 7.49 2.29
CA ASN A 78 2.02 7.72 0.93
C ASN A 78 1.66 9.15 0.45
N ASP A 79 0.44 9.61 0.72
CA ASP A 79 0.00 10.95 0.35
C ASP A 79 0.80 12.02 1.13
N CYS A 80 1.12 11.78 2.42
CA CYS A 80 2.02 12.66 3.20
C CYS A 80 3.43 12.76 2.61
N ILE A 81 4.03 11.64 2.20
CA ILE A 81 5.35 11.60 1.53
C ILE A 81 5.28 12.33 0.18
N GLY A 82 4.19 12.15 -0.57
CA GLY A 82 3.92 12.87 -1.81
C GLY A 82 3.91 14.40 -1.62
N PHE A 83 3.36 14.90 -0.52
CA PHE A 83 3.40 16.33 -0.17
C PHE A 83 4.76 16.78 0.40
N ALA A 84 5.54 15.89 1.02
CA ALA A 84 6.87 16.21 1.52
C ALA A 84 7.84 16.59 0.38
N GLY A 85 7.69 16.00 -0.81
CA GLY A 85 8.53 16.27 -1.97
C GLY A 85 8.58 17.76 -2.34
N PRO A 86 7.45 18.42 -2.68
CA PRO A 86 7.40 19.85 -2.98
C PRO A 86 7.88 20.75 -1.83
N LEU A 87 7.60 20.37 -0.57
CA LEU A 87 8.03 21.12 0.61
C LEU A 87 9.55 21.07 0.80
N LEU A 88 10.15 19.89 0.64
CA LEU A 88 11.59 19.67 0.68
C LEU A 88 12.29 20.37 -0.49
N LEU A 89 11.70 20.31 -1.69
CA LEU A 89 12.22 21.02 -2.87
C LEU A 89 12.25 22.54 -2.65
N ASN A 90 11.16 23.11 -2.11
CA ASN A 90 11.10 24.54 -1.80
C ASN A 90 12.13 24.93 -0.74
N LYS A 91 12.31 24.11 0.33
CA LYS A 91 13.35 24.33 1.34
C LYS A 91 14.76 24.24 0.74
N LEU A 92 15.01 23.30 -0.18
CA LEU A 92 16.30 23.13 -0.86
C LEU A 92 16.63 24.37 -1.71
N ILE A 93 15.68 24.85 -2.51
CA ILE A 93 15.86 26.04 -3.34
C ILE A 93 16.21 27.25 -2.46
N ARG A 94 15.49 27.45 -1.35
CA ARG A 94 15.76 28.55 -0.40
C ARG A 94 17.13 28.42 0.27
N PHE A 95 17.51 27.21 0.67
CA PHE A 95 18.82 26.93 1.25
C PHE A 95 19.95 27.26 0.26
N LEU A 96 19.81 26.87 -1.02
CA LEU A 96 20.79 27.19 -2.06
C LEU A 96 20.89 28.70 -2.33
N GLN A 97 19.76 29.42 -2.32
CA GLN A 97 19.74 30.88 -2.50
C GLN A 97 20.42 31.63 -1.33
N GLN A 98 20.26 31.15 -0.09
CA GLN A 98 20.86 31.77 1.10
C GLN A 98 22.32 31.38 1.31
N GLY A 99 22.70 30.14 1.00
CA GLY A 99 24.08 29.65 1.10
C GLY A 99 25.05 30.34 0.12
N PHE A 100 24.54 30.90 -0.98
CA PHE A 100 25.33 31.75 -1.88
C PHE A 100 25.69 33.11 -1.24
N ALA A 101 24.95 33.55 -0.22
CA ALA A 101 25.11 34.84 0.46
C ALA A 101 25.86 34.78 1.80
N ALA A 102 26.01 33.60 2.42
CA ALA A 102 26.65 33.45 3.73
C ALA A 102 27.64 32.27 3.73
N ASN A 103 28.93 32.61 3.80
CA ASN A 103 30.05 31.67 3.80
C ASN A 103 30.01 30.77 5.05
N GLY A 104 29.99 29.43 4.85
CA GLY A 104 30.84 28.53 5.67
C GLY A 104 30.23 27.41 6.52
N SER A 105 28.92 27.32 6.81
CA SER A 105 28.43 26.36 7.83
C SER A 105 27.23 25.48 7.46
N GLY A 106 26.79 25.45 6.21
CA GLY A 106 25.57 24.73 5.81
C GLY A 106 25.75 23.42 5.02
N HIS A 107 26.98 22.98 4.75
CA HIS A 107 27.22 21.93 3.74
C HIS A 107 26.53 20.59 4.10
N LEU A 108 26.49 20.22 5.38
CA LEU A 108 25.82 19.00 5.86
C LEU A 108 24.29 19.05 5.69
N ASP A 109 23.67 20.20 5.96
CA ASP A 109 22.22 20.37 5.83
C ASP A 109 21.75 20.24 4.38
N GLY A 110 22.55 20.72 3.42
CA GLY A 110 22.29 20.55 1.99
C GLY A 110 22.31 19.07 1.54
N TYR A 111 23.29 18.30 1.99
CA TYR A 111 23.35 16.85 1.68
C TYR A 111 22.20 16.07 2.32
N VAL A 112 21.84 16.40 3.57
CA VAL A 112 20.69 15.77 4.25
C VAL A 112 19.40 16.08 3.51
N LEU A 113 19.21 17.32 3.04
CA LEU A 113 18.03 17.69 2.26
C LEU A 113 17.97 16.98 0.90
N ALA A 114 19.10 16.89 0.18
CA ALA A 114 19.16 16.20 -1.10
C ALA A 114 18.92 14.69 -0.96
N MET A 115 19.50 14.05 0.06
CA MET A 115 19.26 12.63 0.38
C MET A 115 17.80 12.39 0.76
N SER A 116 17.22 13.29 1.55
CA SER A 116 15.79 13.24 1.92
C SER A 116 14.87 13.39 0.71
N LEU A 117 15.22 14.26 -0.24
CA LEU A 117 14.49 14.45 -1.50
C LEU A 117 14.57 13.20 -2.39
N GLY A 118 15.76 12.61 -2.53
CA GLY A 118 15.97 11.37 -3.27
C GLY A 118 15.18 10.21 -2.67
N LEU A 119 15.21 10.06 -1.34
CA LEU A 119 14.45 9.02 -0.63
C LEU A 119 12.93 9.22 -0.79
N THR A 120 12.45 10.46 -0.70
CA THR A 120 11.04 10.82 -0.95
C THR A 120 10.64 10.46 -2.39
N SER A 121 11.53 10.63 -3.37
CA SER A 121 11.25 10.28 -4.76
C SER A 121 11.21 8.77 -5.03
N VAL A 122 11.95 7.95 -4.28
CA VAL A 122 11.96 6.48 -4.42
C VAL A 122 10.75 5.85 -3.73
N LEU A 123 10.27 6.47 -2.65
CA LEU A 123 9.10 6.01 -1.90
C LEU A 123 7.76 6.42 -2.55
N LYS A 124 7.79 7.40 -3.47
CA LYS A 124 6.63 7.88 -4.23
C LYS A 124 6.44 7.11 -5.52
#